data_AF-A0A7W8HSE4-F1
#
_entry.id   AF-A0A7W8HSE4-F1
#
_cell.length_a   1.000
_cell.length_b   1.000
_cell.length_c   1.000
_cell.angle_alpha   90.00
_cell.angle_beta   90.00
_cell.angle_gamma   90.00
#
_symmetry.space_group_name_H-M   'P 1'
#
loop_
_entity.id
_entity.type
_entity.pdbx_description
1 polymer ?
#
loop_
_entity_poly.entity_id
_entity_poly.type
_entity_poly.pdbx_seq_one_letter_code
_entity_poly.pdbx_strand_id
1 'polypeptide(L)'
;MTPQTRVKERAEEQSSAMSTDQQAMIRMLANDLHRLNHSIMKAVDAGVSVELVRSARHHGGDGNWGDLLIPVIVTQGNHQAA
;
A
#
# COMPACT_ATOMS: atom_id res chain seq x y z
N MET A 1 -9.07 -32.14 -11.52
CA MET A 1 -10.10 -31.15 -11.13
C MET A 1 -9.40 -29.81 -10.95
N THR A 2 -9.63 -28.86 -11.85
CA THR A 2 -9.17 -27.48 -11.69
C THR A 2 -10.08 -26.79 -10.67
N PRO A 3 -9.55 -26.15 -9.62
CA PRO A 3 -10.38 -25.47 -8.63
C PRO A 3 -11.17 -24.33 -9.30
N GLN A 4 -12.49 -24.45 -9.35
CA GLN A 4 -13.40 -23.38 -9.77
C GLN A 4 -13.32 -22.28 -8.71
N THR A 5 -12.47 -21.29 -8.94
CA THR A 5 -12.24 -20.21 -7.98
C THR A 5 -13.32 -19.16 -8.25
N ARG A 6 -14.30 -19.06 -7.34
CA ARG A 6 -15.43 -18.10 -7.42
C ARG A 6 -14.99 -16.66 -7.13
N VAL A 7 -14.00 -16.17 -7.88
CA VAL A 7 -13.37 -14.85 -7.65
C VAL A 7 -14.39 -13.72 -7.81
N LYS A 8 -15.23 -13.81 -8.84
CA LYS A 8 -16.25 -12.80 -9.13
C LYS A 8 -17.36 -12.75 -8.09
N GLU A 9 -17.97 -13.90 -7.76
CA GLU A 9 -18.99 -13.99 -6.71
C GLU A 9 -18.47 -13.50 -5.34
N ARG A 10 -17.24 -13.88 -4.95
CA ARG A 10 -16.65 -13.39 -3.69
C ARG A 10 -16.42 -11.89 -3.67
N ALA A 11 -16.02 -11.32 -4.81
CA ALA A 11 -15.84 -9.87 -4.93
C ALA A 11 -17.19 -9.13 -4.87
N GLU A 12 -18.24 -9.68 -5.46
CA GLU A 12 -19.61 -9.14 -5.43
C GLU A 12 -20.23 -9.28 -4.03
N GLU A 13 -20.07 -10.43 -3.36
CA GLU A 13 -20.50 -10.66 -1.98
C GLU A 13 -19.79 -9.71 -1.01
N GLN A 14 -18.46 -9.57 -1.10
CA GLN A 14 -17.72 -8.58 -0.30
C GLN A 14 -18.19 -7.17 -0.60
N SER A 15 -18.38 -6.80 -1.86
CA SER A 15 -18.88 -5.47 -2.24
C SER A 15 -20.27 -5.19 -1.65
N SER A 16 -21.14 -6.20 -1.59
CA SER A 16 -22.50 -6.07 -1.05
C SER A 16 -22.55 -5.99 0.49
N ALA A 17 -21.50 -6.47 1.17
CA ALA A 17 -21.37 -6.45 2.62
C ALA A 17 -20.73 -5.17 3.17
N MET A 18 -20.13 -4.34 2.32
CA MET A 18 -19.46 -3.11 2.73
C MET A 18 -20.37 -1.89 2.65
N SER A 19 -20.30 -1.03 3.67
CA SER A 19 -20.99 0.25 3.62
C SER A 19 -20.42 1.15 2.51
N THR A 20 -21.22 2.10 2.02
CA THR A 20 -20.78 3.09 1.03
C THR A 20 -19.54 3.85 1.49
N ASP A 21 -19.47 4.18 2.79
CA ASP A 21 -18.33 4.88 3.38
C ASP A 21 -17.06 4.01 3.34
N GLN A 22 -17.18 2.72 3.67
CA GLN A 22 -16.05 1.79 3.59
C GLN A 22 -15.54 1.66 2.15
N GLN A 23 -16.44 1.57 1.17
CA GLN A 23 -16.06 1.54 -0.24
C GLN A 23 -15.36 2.83 -0.69
N ALA A 24 -15.85 3.99 -0.23
CA ALA A 24 -15.22 5.28 -0.52
C ALA A 24 -13.80 5.35 0.07
N MET A 25 -13.61 4.92 1.32
CA MET A 25 -12.31 4.88 1.98
C MET A 25 -11.32 3.94 1.28
N ILE A 26 -11.77 2.77 0.81
CA ILE A 26 -10.93 1.86 0.01
C ILE A 26 -10.46 2.52 -1.29
N ARG A 27 -11.37 3.18 -2.01
CA ARG A 27 -11.01 3.87 -3.26
C ARG A 27 -10.02 5.00 -3.01
N MET A 28 -10.21 5.77 -1.93
CA MET A 28 -9.26 6.80 -1.52
C MET A 28 -7.88 6.21 -1.22
N LEU A 29 -7.82 5.17 -0.39
CA LEU A 29 -6.55 4.50 -0.04
C LEU A 29 -5.83 3.96 -1.28
N ALA A 30 -6.55 3.34 -2.22
CA ALA A 30 -5.97 2.83 -3.46
C ALA A 30 -5.38 3.98 -4.31
N ASN A 31 -6.10 5.10 -4.42
CA ASN A 31 -5.62 6.28 -5.14
C ASN A 31 -4.38 6.88 -4.47
N ASP A 32 -4.35 6.99 -3.15
CA ASP A 32 -3.22 7.52 -2.40
C ASP A 32 -1.98 6.62 -2.52
N LEU A 33 -2.16 5.30 -2.47
CA LEU A 33 -1.09 4.34 -2.70
C LEU A 33 -0.51 4.46 -4.12
N HIS A 34 -1.36 4.61 -5.14
CA HIS A 34 -0.89 4.85 -6.51
C HIS A 34 -0.10 6.16 -6.61
N ARG A 35 -0.56 7.24 -5.96
CA ARG A 35 0.16 8.52 -5.91
C ARG A 35 1.51 8.38 -5.22
N LEU A 36 1.56 7.68 -4.08
CA LEU A 36 2.80 7.41 -3.35
C LEU A 36 3.78 6.62 -4.23
N ASN A 37 3.33 5.56 -4.88
CA ASN A 37 4.17 4.76 -5.79
C ASN A 37 4.73 5.62 -6.93
N HIS A 38 3.94 6.53 -7.49
CA HIS A 38 4.41 7.45 -8.51
C HIS A 38 5.46 8.46 -7.99
N SER A 39 5.29 8.97 -6.77
CA SER A 39 6.29 9.81 -6.11
C SER A 39 7.59 9.06 -5.81
N ILE A 40 7.50 7.79 -5.39
CA ILE A 40 8.66 6.92 -5.19
C ILE A 40 9.41 6.73 -6.51
N MET A 41 8.71 6.42 -7.61
CA MET A 41 9.34 6.30 -8.93
C MET A 41 10.14 7.55 -9.30
N LYS A 42 9.55 8.75 -9.11
CA LYS A 42 10.25 10.01 -9.36
C LYS A 42 11.47 10.23 -8.46
N ALA A 43 11.39 9.85 -7.19
CA ALA A 43 12.52 9.94 -6.28
C ALA A 43 13.67 9.02 -6.72
N VAL A 44 13.33 7.79 -7.16
CA VAL A 44 14.30 6.84 -7.72
C VAL A 44 14.92 7.37 -9.01
N ASP A 45 14.11 7.93 -9.93
CA ASP A 45 14.60 8.57 -11.15
C ASP A 45 15.52 9.76 -10.86
N ALA A 46 15.32 10.44 -9.73
CA ALA A 46 16.18 11.52 -9.24
C ALA A 46 17.45 11.03 -8.52
N GLY A 47 17.68 9.71 -8.41
CA GLY A 47 18.91 9.11 -7.93
C GLY A 47 18.94 8.75 -6.43
N VAL A 48 17.79 8.69 -5.76
CA VAL A 48 17.71 8.19 -4.37
C VAL A 48 17.03 6.82 -4.28
N SER A 49 17.50 5.97 -3.38
CA SER A 49 16.78 4.74 -3.03
C SER A 49 15.74 5.05 -1.96
N VAL A 50 14.55 4.44 -2.09
CA VAL A 50 13.46 4.58 -1.13
C VAL A 50 13.01 3.20 -0.66
N GLU A 51 12.97 3.00 0.65
CA GLU A 51 12.40 1.82 1.30
C GLU A 51 11.23 2.24 2.18
N LEU A 52 10.13 1.49 2.16
CA LEU A 52 9.02 1.69 3.10
C LEU A 52 9.15 0.72 4.26
N VAL A 53 9.37 1.26 5.46
CA VAL A 53 9.48 0.48 6.69
C VAL A 53 8.21 0.64 7.50
N ARG A 54 7.67 -0.47 8.02
CA ARG A 54 6.55 -0.41 8.97
C ARG A 54 7.04 0.12 10.31
N SER A 55 6.57 1.29 10.71
CA SER A 55 6.90 1.91 12.00
C SER A 55 5.94 1.50 13.11
N ALA A 56 4.67 1.30 12.77
CA ALA A 56 3.62 0.96 13.72
C ALA A 56 2.47 0.23 13.03
N ARG A 57 1.51 -0.23 13.84
CA ARG A 57 0.22 -0.74 13.39
C ARG A 57 -0.89 0.05 14.09
N HIS A 58 -1.79 0.63 13.30
CA HIS A 58 -3.00 1.23 13.83
C HIS A 58 -4.05 0.14 14.05
N HIS A 59 -4.74 0.18 15.19
CA HIS A 59 -5.82 -0.74 15.55
C HIS A 59 -7.10 0.07 15.76
N GLY A 60 -8.17 -0.29 15.04
CA GLY A 60 -9.45 0.42 15.03
C GLY A 60 -10.49 -0.09 16.03
N GLY A 61 -10.09 -0.84 17.06
CA GLY A 61 -10.99 -1.35 18.11
C GLY A 61 -11.70 -2.68 17.77
N ASP A 62 -12.35 -2.78 16.61
CA ASP A 62 -13.19 -3.94 16.24
C ASP A 62 -12.43 -5.07 15.52
N GLY A 63 -11.14 -5.24 15.84
CA GLY A 63 -10.26 -6.22 15.18
C GLY A 63 -9.69 -5.77 13.83
N ASN A 64 -10.12 -4.61 13.32
CA ASN A 64 -9.54 -3.97 12.14
C ASN A 64 -8.16 -3.37 12.46
N TRP A 65 -7.22 -3.50 11.53
CA TRP A 65 -5.89 -2.94 11.68
C TRP A 65 -5.28 -2.54 10.32
N GLY A 66 -4.29 -1.66 10.37
CA GLY A 66 -3.55 -1.20 9.20
C GLY A 66 -2.12 -0.81 9.55
N ASP A 67 -1.20 -1.01 8.61
CA ASP A 67 0.21 -0.69 8.82
C ASP A 67 0.49 0.80 8.56
N LEU A 68 1.25 1.42 9.45
CA LEU A 68 1.76 2.76 9.27
C LEU A 68 3.21 2.65 8.78
N LEU A 69 3.45 3.21 7.60
CA LEU A 69 4.74 3.14 6.92
C LEU A 69 5.48 4.46 7.04
N ILE A 70 6.81 4.40 7.17
CA ILE A 70 7.71 5.54 7.03
C ILE A 70 8.66 5.27 5.86
N PRO A 71 8.97 6.28 5.03
CA PRO A 71 10.01 6.13 4.03
C PRO A 71 11.39 6.30 4.66
N VAL A 72 12.29 5.35 4.40
CA VAL A 72 13.72 5.49 4.60
C VAL A 72 14.33 5.83 3.24
N ILE A 73 14.98 6.99 3.17
CA ILE A 73 15.54 7.53 1.92
C ILE A 73 17.06 7.58 2.07
N VAL A 74 17.76 6.93 1.13
CA VAL A 74 19.22 6.91 1.11
C VAL A 74 19.71 7.34 -0.27
N THR A 75 20.73 8.19 -0.29
CA THR A 75 21.51 8.43 -1.52
C THR A 75 22.51 7.30 -1.68
N GLN A 76 22.90 6.97 -2.92
CA GLN A 76 24.10 6.16 -3.10
C GLN A 76 25.27 6.98 -2.57
N GLY A 77 25.81 6.59 -1.41
CA GLY A 77 27.07 7.13 -0.94
C GLY A 77 28.10 6.85 -2.02
N ASN A 78 28.89 7.85 -2.43
CA ASN A 78 30.05 7.64 -3.29
C ASN A 78 30.96 6.60 -2.62
N HIS A 79 30.78 5.33 -2.95
CA HIS A 79 31.75 4.27 -2.72
C HIS A 79 32.86 4.46 -3.77
N GLN A 80 33.53 5.61 -3.73
CA GLN A 80 34.92 5.65 -4.17
C GLN A 80 35.67 4.95 -3.07
N ALA A 81 35.96 3.67 -3.28
CA ALA A 81 36.93 2.95 -2.50
C ALA A 81 38.22 3.79 -2.49
N ALA A 82 38.54 4.33 -1.31
CA ALA A 82 39.85 4.86 -0.99
C ALA A 82 40.75 3.71 -0.52
#